data_AF-A0A535T799-F1
#
_entry.id   AF-A0A535T799-F1
#
_cell.length_a   1.000
_cell.length_b   1.000
_cell.length_c   1.000
_cell.angle_alpha   90.00
_cell.angle_beta   90.00
_cell.angle_gamma   90.00
#
_symmetry.space_group_name_H-M   'P 1'
#
loop_
_entity.id
_entity.type
_entity.pdbx_description
1 polymer ?
#
loop_
_entity_poly.entity_id
_entity_poly.type
_entity_poly.pdbx_seq_one_letter_code
_entity_poly.pdbx_strand_id
1 'polypeptide(L)'
;MTISCHLRILLARVNVERAKQGKPAISLRRLAEECGVSLSVLAALHKGRSRRVDYATFDRLLNYFSNYFSVTMNDLLVWESAQPVKREPYLEGAHV
;
A
#
# COMPACT_ATOMS: atom_id res chain seq x y z
N MET A 1 -0.50 2.94 -14.64
CA MET A 1 0.06 2.11 -13.56
C MET A 1 -0.79 2.29 -12.31
N THR A 2 -1.14 1.20 -11.62
CA THR A 2 -1.90 1.23 -10.36
C THR A 2 -0.95 1.23 -9.19
N ILE A 3 -1.25 2.01 -8.17
CA ILE A 3 -0.47 2.04 -6.93
C ILE A 3 -0.81 0.77 -6.15
N SER A 4 0.20 -0.08 -5.98
CA SER A 4 0.13 -1.27 -5.14
C SER A 4 0.56 -0.91 -3.72
N CYS A 5 -0.23 -1.33 -2.73
CA CYS A 5 -0.07 -0.93 -1.33
C CYS A 5 -0.27 -2.12 -0.39
N HIS A 6 0.56 -2.26 0.63
CA HIS A 6 0.50 -3.35 1.62
C HIS A 6 -0.53 -3.10 2.74
N LEU A 7 -1.57 -2.30 2.48
CA LEU A 7 -2.56 -1.89 3.49
C LEU A 7 -3.20 -3.07 4.24
N ARG A 8 -3.42 -4.20 3.55
CA ARG A 8 -3.93 -5.45 4.14
C ARG A 8 -3.02 -6.01 5.22
N ILE A 9 -1.72 -6.05 4.93
CA ILE A 9 -0.70 -6.60 5.83
C ILE A 9 -0.51 -5.67 7.02
N LEU A 10 -0.46 -4.36 6.78
CA LEU A 10 -0.33 -3.36 7.84
C LEU A 10 -1.53 -3.38 8.79
N LEU A 11 -2.76 -3.46 8.27
CA LEU A 11 -3.97 -3.58 9.09
C LEU A 11 -3.98 -4.86 9.93
N ALA A 12 -3.57 -5.99 9.33
CA ALA A 12 -3.45 -7.25 10.07
C ALA A 12 -2.42 -7.15 11.21
N ARG A 13 -1.26 -6.52 10.95
CA ARG A 13 -0.22 -6.29 11.97
C ARG A 13 -0.71 -5.40 13.11
N VAL A 14 -1.45 -4.33 12.81
CA VAL A 14 -2.09 -3.51 13.85
C VAL A 14 -3.04 -4.34 14.71
N ASN A 15 -3.85 -5.21 14.09
CA ASN A 15 -4.76 -6.07 14.85
C ASN A 15 -4.03 -7.06 15.76
N VAL A 16 -2.86 -7.54 15.37
CA VAL A 16 -1.99 -8.34 16.24
C VAL A 16 -1.48 -7.51 17.43
N GLU A 17 -1.00 -6.29 17.20
CA GLU A 17 -0.54 -5.41 18.30
C GLU A 17 -1.67 -5.02 19.25
N ARG A 18 -2.88 -4.77 18.73
CA ARG A 18 -4.06 -4.49 19.54
C ARG A 18 -4.48 -5.71 20.37
N ALA A 19 -4.45 -6.91 19.79
CA ALA A 19 -4.77 -8.14 20.51
C ALA A 19 -3.80 -8.37 21.69
N LYS A 20 -2.50 -8.12 21.51
CA LYS A 20 -1.51 -8.17 22.62
C LYS A 20 -1.83 -7.21 23.76
N GLN A 21 -2.51 -6.09 23.46
CA GLN A 21 -2.94 -5.10 24.44
C GLN A 21 -4.37 -5.35 24.98
N GLY A 22 -5.00 -6.48 24.65
CA GLY A 22 -6.39 -6.76 25.01
C GLY A 22 -7.42 -5.86 24.31
N LYS A 23 -7.02 -5.14 23.26
CA LYS A 23 -7.89 -4.24 22.50
C LYS A 23 -8.59 -5.01 21.38
N PRO A 24 -9.83 -4.62 21.02
CA PRO A 24 -10.53 -5.21 19.89
C PRO A 24 -9.83 -4.90 18.57
N ALA A 25 -9.98 -5.80 17.61
CA ALA A 25 -9.52 -5.61 16.24
C ALA A 25 -10.22 -4.40 15.59
N ILE A 26 -9.48 -3.68 14.76
CA ILE A 26 -9.98 -2.59 13.93
C ILE A 26 -10.37 -3.10 12.55
N SER A 27 -11.50 -2.58 12.05
CA SER A 27 -11.96 -2.78 10.68
C SER A 27 -11.36 -1.73 9.74
N LEU A 28 -11.45 -1.96 8.43
CA LEU A 28 -11.08 -0.95 7.43
C LEU A 28 -11.89 0.35 7.58
N ARG A 29 -13.16 0.23 7.99
CA ARG A 29 -14.02 1.37 8.29
C ARG A 29 -13.50 2.16 9.49
N ARG A 30 -13.11 1.47 10.56
CA ARG A 30 -12.57 2.13 11.74
C ARG A 30 -11.23 2.80 11.44
N LEU A 31 -10.38 2.17 10.63
CA LEU A 31 -9.15 2.79 10.13
C LEU A 31 -9.45 4.11 9.39
N ALA A 32 -10.43 4.11 8.48
CA ALA A 32 -10.84 5.30 7.74
C ALA A 32 -11.23 6.47 8.66
N GLU A 33 -12.03 6.17 9.69
CA GLU A 33 -12.45 7.14 10.71
C GLU A 33 -11.26 7.69 11.50
N GLU A 34 -10.35 6.83 11.95
CA GLU A 34 -9.24 7.21 12.82
C GLU A 34 -8.09 7.93 12.09
N CYS A 35 -7.78 7.55 10.84
CA CYS A 35 -6.72 8.22 10.06
C CYS A 35 -7.23 9.41 9.23
N GLY A 36 -8.54 9.65 9.21
CA GLY A 36 -9.15 10.74 8.45
C GLY A 36 -9.05 10.57 6.93
N VAL A 37 -8.92 9.35 6.43
CA VAL A 37 -8.95 9.03 4.99
C VAL A 37 -10.31 8.44 4.66
N SER A 38 -10.90 8.80 3.52
CA SER A 38 -12.20 8.27 3.14
C SER A 38 -12.15 6.74 2.94
N LEU A 39 -13.22 6.05 3.36
CA LEU A 39 -13.32 4.60 3.23
C LEU A 39 -13.24 4.14 1.76
N SER A 40 -13.73 4.94 0.82
CA SER A 40 -13.65 4.65 -0.61
C SER A 40 -12.20 4.64 -1.12
N VAL A 41 -11.38 5.60 -0.69
CA VAL A 41 -9.95 5.66 -1.02
C VAL A 41 -9.22 4.47 -0.41
N LEU A 42 -9.46 4.15 0.87
CA LEU A 42 -8.86 2.98 1.51
C LEU A 42 -9.31 1.67 0.87
N ALA A 43 -10.58 1.54 0.46
CA ALA A 43 -11.07 0.36 -0.23
C ALA A 43 -10.45 0.21 -1.63
N ALA A 44 -10.22 1.31 -2.36
CA ALA A 44 -9.53 1.30 -3.65
C ALA A 44 -8.06 0.90 -3.50
N LEU A 45 -7.37 1.46 -2.51
CA LEU A 45 -5.99 1.12 -2.13
C LEU A 45 -5.86 -0.35 -1.73
N HIS A 46 -6.73 -0.82 -0.85
CA HIS A 46 -6.77 -2.21 -0.37
C HIS A 46 -6.99 -3.23 -1.49
N LYS A 47 -7.65 -2.83 -2.58
CA LYS A 47 -7.91 -3.68 -3.77
C LYS A 47 -6.89 -3.47 -4.89
N GLY A 48 -5.87 -2.62 -4.72
CA GLY A 48 -4.91 -2.29 -5.77
C GLY A 48 -5.53 -1.56 -6.97
N ARG A 49 -6.67 -0.88 -6.78
CA ARG A 49 -7.41 -0.19 -7.85
C ARG A 49 -7.13 1.31 -7.92
N SER A 50 -6.34 1.86 -6.99
CA SER A 50 -6.00 3.28 -7.00
C SER A 50 -4.98 3.59 -8.08
N ARG A 51 -5.32 4.51 -8.98
CA ARG A 51 -4.39 5.07 -9.99
C ARG A 51 -3.63 6.29 -9.47
N ARG A 52 -4.22 7.01 -8.52
CA ARG A 52 -3.67 8.21 -7.91
C ARG A 52 -4.07 8.24 -6.44
N VAL A 53 -3.12 8.57 -5.59
CA VAL A 53 -3.29 8.80 -4.16
C VAL A 53 -2.46 10.03 -3.84
N ASP A 54 -3.04 10.97 -3.10
CA ASP A 54 -2.34 12.18 -2.68
C ASP A 54 -1.35 11.87 -1.56
N TYR A 55 -0.29 12.67 -1.47
CA TYR A 55 0.69 12.55 -0.39
C TYR A 55 0.05 12.70 0.99
N ALA A 56 -1.00 13.51 1.11
CA ALA A 56 -1.76 13.66 2.35
C ALA A 56 -2.38 12.35 2.84
N THR A 57 -2.87 11.48 1.93
CA THR A 57 -3.35 10.15 2.32
C THR A 57 -2.21 9.26 2.83
N PHE A 58 -1.04 9.31 2.19
CA PHE A 58 0.12 8.55 2.65
C PHE A 58 0.61 9.03 4.02
N ASP A 59 0.73 10.33 4.25
CA ASP A 59 1.09 10.90 5.55
C ASP A 59 0.12 10.49 6.64
N ARG A 60 -1.19 10.55 6.37
CA ARG A 60 -2.22 10.10 7.33
C ARG A 60 -2.09 8.63 7.67
N LEU A 61 -1.82 7.78 6.68
CA LEU A 61 -1.61 6.35 6.90
C LEU A 61 -0.32 6.07 7.67
N LEU A 62 0.79 6.70 7.29
CA LEU A 62 2.07 6.55 7.97
C LEU A 62 1.99 7.03 9.42
N ASN A 63 1.37 8.19 9.67
CA ASN A 63 1.13 8.70 11.02
C ASN A 63 0.27 7.75 11.84
N TYR A 64 -0.79 7.18 11.25
CA TYR A 64 -1.63 6.21 11.94
C TYR A 64 -0.86 4.96 12.36
N PHE A 65 -0.15 4.34 11.42
CA PHE A 65 0.58 3.09 11.65
C PHE A 65 1.81 3.26 12.54
N SER A 66 2.45 4.43 12.50
CA SER A 66 3.59 4.79 13.37
C SER A 66 3.25 4.72 14.86
N ASN A 67 1.98 4.84 15.24
CA ASN A 67 1.54 4.67 16.63
C ASN A 67 1.64 3.23 17.14
N TYR A 68 1.83 2.25 16.25
CA TYR A 68 1.92 0.83 16.59
C TYR A 68 3.32 0.25 16.35
N PHE A 69 3.97 0.64 15.24
CA PHE A 69 5.30 0.16 14.87
C PHE A 69 5.98 1.14 13.90
N SER A 70 7.31 1.10 13.84
CA SER A 70 8.05 1.86 12.82
C SER A 70 7.64 1.41 11.42
N VAL A 71 7.20 2.36 10.61
CA VAL A 71 6.69 2.14 9.25
C VAL A 71 7.20 3.26 8.35
N THR A 72 7.61 2.91 7.15
CA THR A 72 8.11 3.84 6.14
C THR A 72 7.27 3.74 4.88
N MET A 73 7.52 4.65 3.93
CA MET A 73 6.86 4.63 2.63
C MET A 73 7.10 3.29 1.87
N ASN A 74 8.24 2.65 2.08
CA ASN A 74 8.58 1.35 1.45
C ASN A 74 7.80 0.18 2.05
N ASP A 75 7.38 0.29 3.32
CA ASP A 75 6.50 -0.70 3.94
C ASP A 75 5.05 -0.52 3.47
N LEU A 76 4.67 0.70 3.11
CA LEU A 76 3.33 1.04 2.65
C LEU A 76 3.13 0.74 1.16
N LEU A 77 4.12 1.05 0.33
CA LEU A 77 4.05 0.92 -1.13
C LEU A 77 4.83 -0.28 -1.63
N VAL A 78 4.23 -0.98 -2.60
CA VAL A 78 4.98 -1.92 -3.44
C VAL A 78 5.58 -1.10 -4.57
N TRP A 79 6.90 -0.95 -4.57
CA TRP A 79 7.60 -0.40 -5.72
C TRP A 79 7.39 -1.32 -6.93
N GLU A 80 7.15 -0.73 -8.10
CA GLU A 80 7.14 -1.51 -9.33
C GLU A 80 8.50 -2.22 -9.45
N SER A 81 8.48 -3.55 -9.39
CA SER A 81 9.61 -4.33 -9.86
C SER A 81 9.83 -3.90 -11.30
N ALA A 82 11.02 -3.34 -11.58
CA ALA A 82 11.45 -3.02 -12.92
C ALA A 82 11.12 -4.22 -13.79
N GLN A 83 10.10 -4.09 -14.65
CA GLN A 83 9.77 -5.12 -15.60
C GLN A 83 11.08 -5.43 -16.32
N PRO A 84 11.54 -6.69 -16.38
CA PRO A 84 12.69 -7.00 -17.21
C PRO A 84 12.29 -6.51 -18.60
N VAL A 85 12.98 -5.48 -19.08
CA VAL A 85 12.80 -4.97 -20.43
C VAL A 85 12.94 -6.20 -21.30
N LYS A 86 11.83 -6.65 -21.92
CA LYS A 86 11.89 -7.62 -22.99
C LYS A 86 12.74 -6.94 -24.06
N ARG A 87 14.04 -7.23 -24.08
CA ARG A 87 14.87 -6.93 -25.23
C ARG A 87 14.25 -7.77 -26.35
N GLU A 88 13.48 -7.12 -27.22
CA GLU A 88 13.21 -7.70 -28.53
C GLU A 88 14.58 -8.05 -29.13
N PRO A 89 14.79 -9.30 -29.58
CA PRO A 89 16.00 -9.61 -30.31
C PRO A 89 16.01 -8.71 -31.53
N TYR A 90 17.00 -7.82 -31.61
CA TYR A 90 17.33 -7.14 -32.86
C TYR A 90 17.48 -8.24 -33.89
N LEU A 91 16.63 -8.22 -34.93
CA LEU A 91 16.87 -8.98 -36.13
C LEU A 91 18.16 -8.42 -36.72
N GLU A 92 19.29 -9.06 -36.41
CA GLU A 92 20.53 -8.82 -37.13
C GLU A 92 20.24 -9.01 -38.61
N GLY A 93 20.57 -7.97 -39.36
CA GLY A 93 20.16 -7.78 -40.73
C GLY A 93 20.43 -9.00 -41.60
N ALA A 94 19.42 -9.33 -42.40
CA ALA A 94 19.62 -9.93 -43.68
C ALA A 94 20.66 -9.09 -44.45
N HIS A 95 21.87 -9.62 -44.58
CA HIS A 95 22.79 -9.21 -45.63
C HIS A 95 22.81 -10.29 -46.70
N VAL A 96 22.29 -9.86 -47.84
CA VAL A 96 22.33 -10.45 -49.19
C VAL A 96 23.77 -10.76 -49.60
#